data_AF-A0A920MU84-F1
#
_entry.id   AF-A0A920MU84-F1
#
_cell.length_a   1.000
_cell.length_b   1.000
_cell.length_c   1.000
_cell.angle_alpha   90.00
_cell.angle_beta   90.00
_cell.angle_gamma   90.00
#
_symmetry.space_group_name_H-M   'P 1'
#
loop_
_entity.id
_entity.type
_entity.pdbx_description
1 polymer ?
#
loop_
_entity_poly.entity_id
_entity_poly.type
_entity_poly.pdbx_seq_one_letter_code
_entity_poly.pdbx_strand_id
1 'polypeptide(L)' 'MKNKNKIPKPFIGLAGNIGVGKTTFTKTISERCGWKPFYESVSDNPYLNDFYKE' A
#
# COMPACT_ATOMS: atom_id res chain seq x y z
N MET A 1 -21.04 24.41 21.07
CA MET A 1 -20.68 23.93 19.71
C MET A 1 -19.75 22.74 19.88
N LYS A 2 -20.20 21.52 19.58
CA LYS A 2 -19.41 20.29 19.84
C LYS A 2 -18.25 20.20 18.83
N ASN A 3 -17.01 20.29 19.31
CA ASN A 3 -15.83 19.92 18.53
C ASN A 3 -15.96 18.45 18.13
N LYS A 4 -16.13 18.22 16.82
CA LYS A 4 -16.13 16.87 16.26
C LYS A 4 -14.73 16.28 16.46
N ASN A 5 -14.58 15.38 17.43
CA ASN A 5 -13.39 14.57 17.61
C ASN A 5 -13.02 13.95 16.26
N LYS A 6 -11.93 14.43 15.65
CA LYS A 6 -11.39 13.89 14.40
C LYS A 6 -10.91 12.48 14.72
N ILE A 7 -11.69 11.48 14.32
CA ILE A 7 -11.25 10.08 14.40
C ILE A 7 -9.96 9.99 13.57
N PRO A 8 -8.84 9.49 14.13
CA PRO A 8 -7.62 9.31 13.37
C PRO A 8 -7.93 8.47 12.14
N LYS A 9 -7.49 8.90 10.96
CA LYS A 9 -7.55 8.09 9.74
C LYS A 9 -6.38 7.10 9.83
N PRO A 10 -6.59 5.83 10.21
CA PRO A 10 -5.48 4.92 10.40
C PRO A 10 -4.79 4.65 9.06
N PHE A 11 -3.46 4.73 9.05
CA PHE A 11 -2.64 4.28 7.93
C PHE A 11 -2.27 2.82 8.17
N ILE A 12 -2.52 1.97 7.18
CA ILE A 12 -2.30 0.52 7.27
C ILE A 12 -1.16 0.15 6.31
N GLY A 13 -0.07 -0.39 6.84
CA GLY A 13 1.03 -0.95 6.06
C GLY A 13 0.85 -2.45 5.86
N LEU A 14 1.21 -2.95 4.67
CA LEU A 14 1.17 -4.37 4.33
C LEU A 14 2.56 -4.85 3.90
N ALA A 15 3.14 -5.78 4.67
CA ALA A 15 4.46 -6.36 4.41
C ALA A 15 4.35 -7.86 4.09
N GLY A 16 5.32 -8.40 3.37
CA GLY A 16 5.36 -9.80 2.97
C GLY A 16 6.22 -10.05 1.74
N ASN A 17 6.51 -11.30 1.43
CA ASN A 17 7.41 -11.70 0.35
C ASN A 17 6.92 -11.24 -1.04
N ILE A 18 7.84 -11.16 -2.00
CA ILE A 18 7.51 -10.93 -3.41
C ILE A 18 6.64 -12.11 -3.90
N GLY A 19 5.59 -11.82 -4.66
CA GLY A 19 4.67 -12.84 -5.20
C GLY A 19 3.56 -13.31 -4.25
N VAL A 20 3.54 -12.92 -2.97
CA VAL A 20 2.51 -13.38 -2.00
C VAL A 20 1.11 -12.75 -2.20
N GLY A 21 0.96 -11.83 -3.15
CA GLY A 21 -0.34 -11.21 -3.47
C GLY A 21 -0.68 -9.92 -2.71
N LYS A 22 0.30 -9.19 -2.17
CA LYS A 22 0.10 -7.92 -1.46
C LYS A 22 -0.72 -6.90 -2.27
N THR A 23 -0.35 -6.69 -3.54
CA THR A 23 -1.04 -5.76 -4.44
C THR A 23 -2.51 -6.15 -4.63
N THR A 24 -2.79 -7.44 -4.79
CA THR A 24 -4.15 -7.98 -4.90
C THR A 24 -4.95 -7.75 -3.62
N PHE A 25 -4.37 -8.08 -2.46
CA PHE A 25 -5.01 -7.86 -1.17
C PHE A 25 -5.34 -6.38 -0.94
N THR A 26 -4.37 -5.48 -1.15
CA THR A 26 -4.56 -4.03 -1.01
C THR A 26 -5.69 -3.53 -1.90
N LYS A 27 -5.74 -3.98 -3.17
CA LYS A 27 -6.84 -3.65 -4.08
C LYS A 27 -8.19 -4.11 -3.52
N THR A 28 -8.33 -5.40 -3.22
CA THR A 28 -9.59 -6.01 -2.76
C THR A 28 -10.12 -5.37 -1.47
N ILE A 29 -9.25 -5.12 -0.49
CA ILE A 29 -9.69 -4.50 0.77
C ILE A 29 -10.04 -3.02 0.57
N SER A 30 -9.30 -2.32 -0.30
CA SER A 30 -9.59 -0.91 -0.60
C SER A 30 -10.94 -0.72 -1.28
N GLU A 31 -11.30 -1.60 -2.23
CA GLU A 31 -12.61 -1.60 -2.89
C GLU A 31 -13.74 -1.92 -1.91
N ARG A 32 -13.55 -2.94 -1.06
CA ARG A 32 -14.57 -3.36 -0.07
C ARG A 32 -14.82 -2.32 1.02
N CYS A 33 -13.78 -1.59 1.43
CA CYS A 33 -13.87 -0.62 2.53
C CYS A 33 -13.97 0.84 2.06
N GLY A 34 -13.94 1.09 0.75
CA GLY A 34 -13.89 2.45 0.20
C GLY A 34 -12.64 3.23 0.59
N TRP A 35 -11.50 2.53 0.78
CA TRP A 35 -10.24 3.15 1.16
C TRP A 35 -9.42 3.59 -0.06
N LYS A 36 -8.51 4.54 0.15
CA LYS A 36 -7.54 4.94 -0.87
C LYS A 36 -6.32 4.01 -0.81
N PRO A 37 -6.06 3.19 -1.85
CA PRO A 37 -4.89 2.32 -1.88
C PRO A 37 -3.62 3.13 -2.17
N PHE A 38 -2.48 2.61 -1.69
CA PHE A 38 -1.13 3.07 -2.01
C PHE A 38 -0.29 1.86 -2.41
N TYR A 39 0.50 2.00 -3.49
CA TYR A 39 1.34 0.95 -4.04
C TYR A 39 2.79 1.44 -4.11
N GLU A 40 3.75 0.52 -4.07
CA GLU A 40 5.17 0.83 -4.24
C GLU A 40 5.45 1.21 -5.70
N SER A 41 6.25 2.26 -5.92
CA SER A 41 6.77 2.56 -7.26
C SER A 41 7.91 1.60 -7.56
N VAL A 42 7.69 0.71 -8.53
CA VAL A 42 8.75 -0.17 -9.07
C VAL A 42 9.56 0.51 -10.17
N SER A 43 8.95 1.45 -10.88
CA SER A 43 9.51 2.11 -12.07
C SER A 43 10.56 3.17 -11.72
N ASP A 44 10.44 3.80 -10.54
CA ASP A 44 11.32 4.88 -10.11
C ASP A 44 12.49 4.41 -9.25
N ASN A 45 12.69 3.09 -9.10
CA ASN A 45 13.77 2.54 -8.28
C ASN A 45 15.04 2.35 -9.13
N PRO A 46 16.06 3.24 -9.03
CA PRO A 46 17.26 3.17 -9.86
C PRO A 46 18.10 1.93 -9.59
N TYR A 47 17.93 1.27 -8.43
CA TYR A 47 18.73 0.12 -8.01
C TYR A 47 18.10 -1.22 -8.37
N LEU A 48 16.82 -1.24 -8.76
CA LEU A 48 16.09 -2.49 -8.98
C LEU A 48 16.66 -3.26 -10.17
N ASN A 49 17.02 -2.56 -11.25
CA ASN A 49 17.64 -3.18 -12.42
C ASN A 49 18.99 -3.80 -12.10
N ASP A 50 19.82 -3.15 -11.27
CA ASP A 50 21.13 -3.68 -10.89
C ASP A 50 21.01 -4.90 -9.97
N PHE A 51 19.99 -4.93 -9.10
CA PHE A 51 19.74 -6.06 -8.21
C PHE A 51 19.31 -7.34 -8.94
N TYR A 52 18.63 -7.22 -10.09
CA TYR A 52 18.15 -8.36 -10.89
C TYR A 52 19.04 -8.69 -12.11
N LYS A 53 20.24 -8.12 -12.20
CA LYS A 53 21.16 -8.29 -13.35
C LYS A 53 21.97 -9.59 -13.38
N GLU A 54 21.81 -10.46 -12.38
CA GLU A 54 22.48 -11.78 -12.33
C GLU A 54 21.65 -12.89 -12.98
#